data_AF-A0A820IM75-F1
#
_entry.id   AF-A0A820IM75-F1
#
_cell.length_a   1.000
_cell.length_b   1.000
_cell.length_c   1.000
_cell.angle_alpha   90.00
_cell.angle_beta   90.00
_cell.angle_gamma   90.00
#
_symmetry.space_group_name_H-M   'P 1'
#
loop_
_entity.id
_entity.type
_entity.pdbx_description
1 polymer ?
#
loop_
_entity_poly.entity_id
_entity_poly.type
_entity_poly.pdbx_seq_one_letter_code
_entity_poly.pdbx_strand_id
1 'polypeptide(L)'
;MRTLFPDEFDFYPKTWFLPEQTEQFQSDVRSIHEEDRRQLRSLTTFIVKPSDGSQGTGIYLIRDATRWNATSRPHVVQEYIDPPLLINGLKFDIRIYVLLLNLDPLEVRIYHEGLARFATVDYQAPSTTNLYETFMHLTNYSLNKRSISYKHATDETQMDASKRKLTMVWSELCQRFSTKKVQIAKAEIIDMINKTVLAILPELRVQYASELPISRKQTQCFQVLNTDSSRSEGRHCKLLILN
;
A
#
# COMPACT_ATOMS: atom_id res chain seq x y z
N MET A 1 -9.93 -10.00 -10.32
CA MET A 1 -11.01 -9.53 -9.42
C MET A 1 -11.67 -8.24 -9.89
N ARG A 2 -10.98 -7.10 -10.05
CA ARG A 2 -11.62 -5.84 -10.53
C ARG A 2 -12.43 -5.97 -11.82
N THR A 3 -11.97 -6.75 -12.80
CA THR A 3 -12.74 -7.00 -14.03
C THR A 3 -14.08 -7.71 -13.78
N LEU A 4 -14.13 -8.58 -12.77
CA LEU A 4 -15.33 -9.35 -12.42
C LEU A 4 -16.24 -8.59 -11.45
N PHE A 5 -15.65 -7.83 -10.54
CA PHE A 5 -16.33 -7.11 -9.45
C PHE A 5 -15.74 -5.69 -9.33
N PRO A 6 -16.04 -4.78 -10.27
CA PRO A 6 -15.41 -3.46 -10.33
C PRO A 6 -15.68 -2.61 -9.09
N ASP A 7 -16.93 -2.62 -8.61
CA ASP A 7 -17.36 -1.82 -7.45
C ASP A 7 -16.78 -2.35 -6.13
N GLU A 8 -16.49 -3.66 -6.06
CA GLU A 8 -15.96 -4.28 -4.86
C GLU A 8 -14.42 -4.17 -4.75
N PHE A 9 -13.72 -4.05 -5.90
CA PHE A 9 -12.25 -4.11 -6.00
C PHE A 9 -11.62 -2.80 -6.53
N ASP A 10 -12.18 -1.65 -6.17
CA ASP A 10 -11.58 -0.32 -6.39
C ASP A 10 -10.60 0.11 -5.27
N PHE A 11 -10.27 -0.77 -4.32
CA PHE A 11 -9.39 -0.42 -3.19
C PHE A 11 -7.89 -0.50 -3.49
N TYR A 12 -7.44 -0.64 -4.75
CA TYR A 12 -6.01 -0.59 -5.10
C TYR A 12 -5.78 0.33 -6.32
N PRO A 13 -4.63 1.01 -6.48
CA PRO A 13 -4.43 1.88 -7.63
C PRO A 13 -4.30 1.10 -8.94
N LYS A 14 -4.54 1.73 -10.09
CA LYS A 14 -4.30 1.11 -11.40
C LYS A 14 -2.84 0.65 -11.49
N THR A 15 -2.64 -0.57 -11.97
CA THR A 15 -1.35 -1.28 -11.86
C THR A 15 -1.09 -2.04 -13.16
N TRP A 16 0.16 -2.03 -13.59
CA TRP A 16 0.67 -2.73 -14.77
C TRP A 16 1.88 -3.59 -14.37
N PHE A 17 1.94 -4.79 -14.93
CA PHE A 17 3.03 -5.76 -14.79
C PHE A 17 3.91 -5.67 -16.03
N LEU A 18 5.16 -5.24 -15.84
CA LEU A 18 6.14 -5.08 -16.91
C LEU A 18 7.18 -6.21 -16.83
N PRO A 19 7.66 -6.72 -17.97
CA PRO A 19 7.49 -6.19 -19.34
C PRO A 19 6.21 -6.60 -20.08
N GLU A 20 5.38 -7.48 -19.52
CA GLU A 20 4.24 -8.11 -20.22
C GLU A 20 3.18 -7.09 -20.68
N GLN A 21 3.02 -5.99 -19.95
CA GLN A 21 2.01 -4.96 -20.22
C GLN A 21 2.62 -3.63 -20.67
N THR A 22 3.83 -3.61 -21.24
CA THR A 22 4.52 -2.37 -21.65
C THR A 22 3.70 -1.55 -22.66
N GLU A 23 3.14 -2.17 -23.70
CA GLU A 23 2.36 -1.45 -24.70
C GLU A 23 1.09 -0.84 -24.10
N GLN A 24 0.38 -1.62 -23.26
CA GLN A 24 -0.81 -1.17 -22.55
C GLN A 24 -0.48 0.00 -21.60
N PHE A 25 0.61 -0.11 -20.84
CA PHE A 25 1.08 0.94 -19.95
C PHE A 25 1.37 2.24 -20.71
N GLN A 26 2.10 2.17 -21.83
CA GLN A 26 2.40 3.34 -22.64
C GLN A 26 1.13 3.98 -23.23
N SER A 27 0.18 3.18 -23.68
CA SER A 27 -1.11 3.66 -24.21
C SER A 27 -1.96 4.34 -23.13
N ASP A 28 -2.05 3.72 -21.96
CA ASP A 28 -2.80 4.25 -20.83
C ASP A 28 -2.19 5.57 -20.31
N VAL A 29 -0.86 5.65 -20.18
CA VAL A 29 -0.18 6.87 -19.72
C VAL A 29 -0.44 8.03 -20.67
N ARG A 30 -0.39 7.81 -22.00
CA ARG A 30 -0.73 8.84 -22.99
C ARG A 30 -2.16 9.35 -22.78
N SER A 31 -3.13 8.43 -22.66
CA SER A 31 -4.53 8.77 -22.46
C SER A 31 -4.78 9.52 -21.15
N ILE A 32 -4.19 9.06 -20.05
CA ILE A 32 -4.27 9.70 -18.73
C ILE A 32 -3.71 11.14 -18.80
N HIS A 33 -2.54 11.32 -19.40
CA HIS A 33 -1.92 12.65 -19.52
C HIS A 33 -2.68 13.59 -20.45
N GLU A 34 -3.31 13.08 -21.51
CA GLU A 34 -4.22 13.88 -22.35
C GLU A 34 -5.44 14.35 -21.57
N GLU A 35 -6.00 13.51 -20.71
CA GLU A 35 -7.10 13.90 -19.82
C GLU A 35 -6.66 14.91 -18.76
N ASP A 36 -5.50 14.70 -18.12
CA ASP A 36 -4.91 15.64 -17.16
C ASP A 36 -4.75 17.03 -17.78
N ARG A 37 -4.22 17.11 -19.01
CA ARG A 37 -4.08 18.37 -19.75
C ARG A 37 -5.44 19.00 -20.07
N ARG A 38 -6.42 18.20 -20.53
CA ARG A 38 -7.78 18.67 -20.81
C ARG A 38 -8.45 19.27 -19.58
N GLN A 39 -8.19 18.70 -18.41
CA GLN A 39 -8.76 19.14 -17.12
C GLN A 39 -7.87 20.14 -16.37
N LEU A 40 -6.77 20.63 -17.01
CA LEU A 40 -5.80 21.56 -16.42
C LEU A 40 -5.22 21.07 -15.08
N ARG A 41 -5.01 19.76 -14.94
CA ARG A 41 -4.43 19.11 -13.77
C ARG A 41 -2.93 18.90 -13.94
N SER A 42 -2.22 18.73 -12.82
CA SER A 42 -0.86 18.22 -12.86
C SER A 42 -0.86 16.81 -13.43
N LEU A 43 0.17 16.49 -14.23
CA LEU A 43 0.33 15.16 -14.79
C LEU A 43 0.37 14.09 -13.68
N THR A 44 -0.41 13.04 -13.89
CA THR A 44 -0.44 11.85 -13.05
C THR A 44 0.97 11.26 -12.92
N THR A 45 1.33 10.93 -11.67
CA THR A 45 2.62 10.32 -11.31
C THR A 45 2.41 8.82 -11.08
N PHE A 46 3.42 8.03 -11.41
CA PHE A 46 3.45 6.58 -11.25
C PHE A 46 4.63 6.19 -10.36
N ILE A 47 4.46 5.11 -9.60
CA ILE A 47 5.50 4.49 -8.78
C ILE A 47 5.91 3.17 -9.43
N VAL A 48 7.22 3.00 -9.63
CA VAL A 48 7.81 1.78 -10.17
C VAL A 48 8.41 0.98 -9.03
N LYS A 49 8.06 -0.30 -8.95
CA LYS A 49 8.52 -1.23 -7.91
C LYS A 49 9.15 -2.46 -8.59
N PRO A 50 10.42 -2.82 -8.30
CA PRO A 50 10.99 -4.08 -8.78
C PRO A 50 10.27 -5.29 -8.18
N SER A 51 10.03 -6.34 -8.97
CA SER A 51 9.27 -7.52 -8.50
C SER A 51 10.03 -8.38 -7.48
N ASP A 52 11.37 -8.33 -7.48
CA ASP A 52 12.26 -8.97 -6.49
C ASP A 52 12.72 -7.99 -5.38
N GLY A 53 12.20 -6.77 -5.41
CA GLY A 53 12.58 -5.71 -4.49
C GLY A 53 12.01 -5.92 -3.10
N SER A 54 12.86 -5.77 -2.08
CA SER A 54 12.42 -5.61 -0.69
C SER A 54 12.93 -4.29 -0.13
N GLN A 55 12.35 -3.85 1.01
CA GLN A 55 12.87 -2.73 1.79
C GLN A 55 12.88 -1.37 1.05
N GLY A 56 12.10 -1.22 -0.01
CA GLY A 56 12.05 0.00 -0.82
C GLY A 56 13.22 0.17 -1.80
N THR A 57 14.05 -0.85 -1.96
CA THR A 57 15.20 -0.80 -2.88
C THR A 57 14.72 -0.78 -4.32
N GLY A 58 15.24 0.17 -5.10
CA GLY A 58 14.90 0.32 -6.52
C GLY A 58 13.50 0.88 -6.79
N ILE A 59 12.79 1.37 -5.78
CA ILE A 59 11.52 2.09 -5.97
C ILE A 59 11.80 3.52 -6.39
N TYR A 60 11.15 3.97 -7.45
CA TYR A 60 11.24 5.36 -7.93
C TYR A 60 9.93 5.84 -8.52
N LEU A 61 9.78 7.16 -8.64
CA LEU A 61 8.62 7.79 -9.27
C LEU A 61 8.94 8.21 -10.69
N ILE A 62 7.96 8.06 -11.58
CA ILE A 62 8.00 8.53 -12.96
C ILE A 62 6.71 9.28 -13.29
N ARG A 63 6.78 10.17 -14.27
CA ARG A 63 5.59 10.72 -14.93
C ARG A 63 5.53 10.25 -16.37
N ASP A 64 6.68 10.19 -17.03
CA ASP A 64 6.81 9.77 -18.41
C ASP A 64 7.08 8.27 -18.50
N ALA A 65 6.24 7.54 -19.26
CA ALA A 65 6.38 6.11 -19.50
C ALA A 65 7.71 5.75 -20.17
N THR A 66 8.31 6.67 -20.94
CA THR A 66 9.62 6.46 -21.58
C THR A 66 10.78 6.44 -20.58
N ARG A 67 10.58 7.00 -19.37
CA ARG A 67 11.59 6.96 -18.30
C ARG A 67 11.64 5.62 -17.58
N TRP A 68 10.70 4.71 -17.86
CA TRP A 68 10.88 3.33 -17.47
C TRP A 68 12.03 2.75 -18.29
N ASN A 69 13.13 2.46 -17.61
CA ASN A 69 14.20 1.69 -18.22
C ASN A 69 13.67 0.28 -18.44
N ALA A 70 13.47 -0.09 -19.71
CA ALA A 70 13.14 -1.44 -20.16
C ALA A 70 14.30 -2.38 -19.82
N THR A 71 14.43 -2.72 -18.55
CA THR A 71 15.34 -3.74 -18.06
C THR A 71 14.69 -5.10 -18.23
N SER A 72 15.50 -6.15 -18.36
CA SER A 72 15.01 -7.54 -18.43
C SER A 72 14.36 -8.03 -17.12
N ARG A 73 14.31 -7.19 -16.08
CA ARG A 73 13.76 -7.56 -14.78
C ARG A 73 12.28 -7.20 -14.71
N PRO A 74 11.43 -8.08 -14.15
CA PRO A 74 10.02 -7.77 -13.94
C PRO A 74 9.84 -6.58 -12.96
N HIS A 75 8.88 -5.73 -13.28
CA HIS A 75 8.49 -4.58 -12.46
C HIS A 75 6.98 -4.47 -12.36
N VAL A 76 6.52 -3.91 -11.24
CA VAL A 76 5.15 -3.46 -11.05
C VAL A 76 5.13 -1.94 -11.11
N VAL A 77 4.41 -1.39 -12.08
CA VAL A 77 4.14 0.05 -12.16
C VAL A 77 2.73 0.31 -11.67
N GLN A 78 2.56 1.31 -10.82
CA GLN A 78 1.27 1.62 -10.21
C GLN A 78 1.04 3.13 -10.21
N GLU A 79 -0.21 3.57 -10.37
CA GLU A 79 -0.57 4.97 -10.13
C GLU A 79 -0.18 5.39 -8.70
N TYR A 80 0.56 6.49 -8.59
CA TYR A 80 0.98 7.02 -7.29
C TYR A 80 -0.19 7.73 -6.62
N ILE A 81 -0.42 7.43 -5.34
CA ILE A 81 -1.52 8.02 -4.58
C ILE A 81 -1.16 9.45 -4.18
N ASP A 82 -1.88 10.41 -4.76
CA ASP A 82 -1.76 11.83 -4.50
C ASP A 82 -3.15 12.51 -4.53
N PRO A 83 -3.50 13.36 -3.54
CA PRO A 83 -2.80 13.57 -2.27
C PRO A 83 -3.04 12.42 -1.27
N PRO A 84 -2.03 11.99 -0.48
CA PRO A 84 -2.21 11.09 0.66
C PRO A 84 -2.71 11.84 1.90
N LEU A 85 -3.29 11.12 2.84
CA LEU A 85 -3.61 11.62 4.18
C LEU A 85 -2.30 11.89 4.92
N LEU A 86 -2.19 13.10 5.47
CA LEU A 86 -1.00 13.55 6.19
C LEU A 86 -1.26 13.68 7.68
N ILE A 87 -0.24 13.40 8.47
CA ILE A 87 -0.20 13.74 9.90
C ILE A 87 1.05 14.59 10.13
N ASN A 88 0.84 15.82 10.60
CA ASN A 88 1.89 16.82 10.83
C ASN A 88 2.77 17.04 9.58
N GLY A 89 2.15 17.16 8.40
CA GLY A 89 2.85 17.36 7.13
C GLY A 89 3.47 16.10 6.52
N LEU A 90 3.58 15.01 7.28
CA LEU A 90 4.29 13.81 6.85
C LEU A 90 3.33 12.78 6.22
N LYS A 91 3.79 12.19 5.11
CA LYS A 91 3.18 11.00 4.54
C LYS A 91 3.40 9.81 5.47
N PHE A 92 2.41 8.96 5.61
CA PHE A 92 2.55 7.70 6.34
C PHE A 92 1.79 6.56 5.65
N ASP A 93 2.20 5.34 5.96
CA ASP A 93 1.43 4.14 5.69
C ASP A 93 1.15 3.41 7.00
N ILE A 94 0.12 2.56 7.00
CA ILE A 94 -0.16 1.65 8.10
C ILE A 94 0.13 0.23 7.67
N ARG A 95 0.74 -0.51 8.61
CA ARG A 95 1.00 -1.93 8.56
C ARG A 95 0.05 -2.65 9.51
N ILE A 96 -0.76 -3.53 8.96
CA ILE A 96 -1.70 -4.35 9.73
C ILE A 96 -1.26 -5.81 9.65
N TYR A 97 -1.37 -6.51 10.78
CA TYR A 97 -1.06 -7.94 10.88
C TYR A 97 -2.35 -8.75 10.78
N VAL A 98 -2.44 -9.57 9.75
CA VAL A 98 -3.57 -10.48 9.51
C VAL A 98 -3.08 -11.91 9.63
N LEU A 99 -3.76 -12.70 10.45
CA LEU A 99 -3.50 -14.10 10.71
C LEU A 99 -4.58 -14.95 10.06
N LEU A 100 -4.21 -15.74 9.05
CA LEU A 100 -5.03 -16.83 8.54
C LEU A 100 -4.85 -18.03 9.46
N LEU A 101 -5.91 -18.56 10.07
CA LEU A 101 -5.84 -19.72 10.99
C LEU A 101 -6.25 -21.02 10.31
N ASN A 102 -7.30 -20.94 9.50
CA ASN A 102 -7.90 -22.07 8.80
C ASN A 102 -8.34 -21.61 7.40
N LEU A 103 -8.24 -22.50 6.41
CA LEU A 103 -8.72 -22.24 5.04
C LEU A 103 -10.08 -22.89 4.77
N ASP A 104 -10.47 -23.89 5.56
CA ASP A 104 -11.76 -24.56 5.48
C ASP A 104 -12.18 -25.19 6.84
N PRO A 105 -13.13 -24.58 7.58
CA PRO A 105 -13.75 -23.28 7.30
C PRO A 105 -12.71 -22.15 7.34
N LEU A 106 -12.91 -21.09 6.54
CA LEU A 106 -12.01 -19.93 6.56
C LEU A 106 -12.07 -19.24 7.93
N GLU A 107 -10.91 -19.10 8.58
CA GLU A 107 -10.77 -18.31 9.80
C GLU A 107 -9.66 -17.27 9.65
N VAL A 108 -10.02 -16.00 9.80
CA VAL A 108 -9.12 -14.84 9.69
C VAL A 108 -9.17 -14.04 11.00
N ARG A 109 -8.01 -13.71 11.56
CA ARG A 109 -7.87 -12.84 12.74
C ARG A 109 -7.05 -11.62 12.37
N ILE A 110 -7.57 -10.43 12.62
CA ILE A 110 -6.81 -9.18 12.44
C ILE A 110 -6.30 -8.77 13.81
N TYR A 111 -4.99 -8.54 13.93
CA TYR A 111 -4.41 -8.10 15.20
C TYR A 111 -4.87 -6.67 15.50
N HIS A 112 -5.26 -6.41 16.74
CA HIS A 112 -5.80 -5.11 17.16
C HIS A 112 -4.76 -3.98 17.07
N GLU A 113 -3.47 -4.32 17.11
CA GLU A 113 -2.37 -3.39 16.97
C GLU A 113 -1.67 -3.54 15.62
N GLY A 114 -0.98 -2.49 15.19
CA GLY A 114 -0.20 -2.44 13.96
C GLY A 114 0.94 -1.43 14.08
N LEU A 115 1.56 -1.09 12.95
CA LEU A 115 2.58 -0.05 12.89
C LEU A 115 2.16 1.03 11.90
N ALA A 116 2.28 2.29 12.28
CA ALA A 116 2.29 3.39 11.33
C ALA A 116 3.74 3.81 11.06
N ARG A 117 4.11 3.92 9.79
CA ARG A 117 5.46 4.30 9.36
C ARG A 117 5.40 5.62 8.62
N PHE A 118 6.16 6.57 9.09
CA PHE A 118 6.16 7.93 8.58
C PHE A 118 7.38 8.16 7.67
N ALA A 119 7.14 8.94 6.62
CA ALA A 119 8.17 9.67 5.91
C ALA A 119 8.89 10.63 6.88
N THR A 120 10.06 11.12 6.49
CA THR A 120 10.90 12.00 7.34
C THR A 120 11.08 13.39 6.77
N VAL A 121 10.51 13.65 5.60
CA VAL A 121 10.44 14.97 4.95
C VAL A 121 8.97 15.31 4.70
N ASP A 122 8.61 16.57 4.92
CA ASP A 122 7.24 17.07 4.69
C ASP A 122 6.77 16.82 3.26
N TYR A 123 5.54 16.34 3.15
CA TYR A 123 4.95 15.97 1.88
C TYR A 123 4.71 17.20 1.00
N GLN A 124 5.15 17.09 -0.24
CA GLN A 124 4.75 17.96 -1.32
C GLN A 124 4.18 17.10 -2.44
N ALA A 125 3.18 17.63 -3.16
CA ALA A 125 2.66 16.95 -4.34
C ALA A 125 3.82 16.63 -5.30
N PRO A 126 3.86 15.41 -5.89
CA PRO A 126 4.94 15.02 -6.77
C PRO A 126 5.02 16.00 -7.93
N SER A 127 6.23 16.37 -8.34
CA SER A 127 6.55 17.30 -9.41
C SER A 127 7.92 16.91 -9.99
N THR A 128 8.28 17.43 -11.16
CA THR A 128 9.57 17.10 -11.79
C THR A 128 10.79 17.44 -10.92
N THR A 129 10.63 18.30 -9.91
CA THR A 129 11.71 18.73 -9.01
C THR A 129 11.79 17.93 -7.71
N ASN A 130 10.83 17.06 -7.41
CA ASN A 130 10.83 16.29 -6.16
C ASN A 130 10.61 14.77 -6.33
N LEU A 131 10.41 14.24 -7.56
CA LEU A 131 10.23 12.79 -7.79
C LEU A 131 11.33 11.92 -7.18
N TYR A 132 12.55 12.45 -7.04
CA TYR A 132 13.70 11.76 -6.48
C TYR A 132 13.77 11.81 -4.94
N GLU A 133 12.91 12.59 -4.28
CA GLU A 133 12.95 12.79 -2.82
C GLU A 133 12.32 11.60 -2.09
N THR A 134 13.11 10.55 -1.94
CA THR A 134 12.65 9.28 -1.38
C THR A 134 12.19 9.40 0.06
N PHE A 135 12.77 10.28 0.88
CA PHE A 135 12.39 10.47 2.28
C PHE A 135 11.05 11.20 2.47
N MET A 136 10.52 11.79 1.39
CA MET A 136 9.18 12.40 1.33
C MET A 136 8.14 11.40 0.81
N HIS A 137 8.46 10.70 -0.28
CA HIS A 137 7.50 9.89 -1.01
C HIS A 137 7.42 8.43 -0.53
N LEU A 138 8.45 7.90 0.12
CA LEU A 138 8.50 6.53 0.61
C LEU A 138 8.55 6.50 2.14
N THR A 139 7.83 5.56 2.72
CA THR A 139 7.62 5.42 4.17
C THR A 139 8.34 4.20 4.76
N ASN A 140 9.08 3.45 3.93
CA ASN A 140 9.80 2.25 4.35
C ASN A 140 10.78 2.59 5.49
N TYR A 141 10.72 1.81 6.57
CA TYR A 141 11.61 1.97 7.73
C TYR A 141 13.09 1.82 7.36
N SER A 142 13.43 0.82 6.54
CA SER A 142 14.79 0.58 6.02
C SER A 142 15.42 1.80 5.35
N LEU A 143 14.59 2.59 4.66
CA LEU A 143 14.99 3.85 4.06
C LEU A 143 15.04 4.95 5.12
N ASN A 144 13.90 5.27 5.73
CA ASN A 144 13.75 6.45 6.57
C ASN A 144 14.61 6.43 7.82
N LYS A 145 14.96 5.26 8.38
CA LYS A 145 15.90 5.17 9.53
C LYS A 145 17.28 5.78 9.27
N ARG A 146 17.63 6.00 7.99
CA ARG A 146 18.88 6.62 7.56
C ARG A 146 18.78 8.14 7.43
N SER A 147 17.57 8.71 7.49
CA SER A 147 17.34 10.14 7.48
C SER A 147 17.76 10.76 8.80
N ILE A 148 18.39 11.92 8.74
CA ILE A 148 18.74 12.71 9.95
C ILE A 148 17.50 13.17 10.71
N SER A 149 16.34 13.26 10.03
CA SER A 149 15.06 13.65 10.62
C SER A 149 14.28 12.47 11.21
N TYR A 150 14.85 11.26 11.19
CA TYR A 150 14.19 10.08 11.75
C TYR A 150 14.15 10.13 13.27
N LYS A 151 12.96 10.10 13.84
CA LYS A 151 12.73 10.13 15.28
C LYS A 151 12.49 8.72 15.80
N HIS A 152 13.47 8.18 16.53
CA HIS A 152 13.30 6.95 17.29
C HIS A 152 12.40 7.22 18.50
N ALA A 153 11.42 6.34 18.71
CA ALA A 153 10.59 6.38 19.91
C ALA A 153 11.46 6.08 21.15
N THR A 154 11.51 7.00 22.11
CA THR A 154 12.16 6.80 23.42
C THR A 154 11.26 6.10 24.41
N ASP A 155 9.95 6.21 24.21
CA ASP A 155 8.90 5.52 24.97
C ASP A 155 7.73 5.14 24.04
N GLU A 156 6.84 4.28 24.55
CA GLU A 156 5.71 3.76 23.76
C GLU A 156 4.59 4.77 23.50
N THR A 157 4.64 5.96 24.10
CA THR A 157 3.62 7.00 24.02
C THR A 157 4.04 8.21 23.18
N GLN A 158 5.27 8.20 22.66
CA GLN A 158 5.82 9.31 21.89
C GLN A 158 5.07 9.51 20.56
N MET A 159 4.28 10.58 20.51
CA MET A 159 3.39 10.91 19.39
C MET A 159 4.11 11.48 18.17
N ASP A 160 5.40 11.87 18.25
CA ASP A 160 6.14 12.43 17.12
C ASP A 160 7.20 11.48 16.54
N ALA A 161 7.28 10.23 17.03
CA ALA A 161 8.19 9.22 16.50
C ALA A 161 7.88 8.86 15.03
N SER A 162 8.89 8.50 14.23
CA SER A 162 8.72 8.13 12.82
C SER A 162 8.14 6.73 12.62
N LYS A 163 8.03 5.94 13.70
CA LYS A 163 7.36 4.64 13.74
C LYS A 163 6.50 4.60 15.00
N ARG A 164 5.18 4.45 14.84
CA ARG A 164 4.19 4.52 15.93
C ARG A 164 3.31 3.28 15.97
N LYS A 165 2.76 2.97 17.14
CA LYS A 165 1.63 2.03 17.26
C LYS A 165 0.43 2.56 16.45
N LEU A 166 -0.27 1.67 15.78
CA LEU A 166 -1.45 2.03 14.97
C LEU A 166 -2.59 2.56 15.86
N THR A 167 -2.75 2.03 17.07
CA THR A 167 -3.73 2.56 18.06
C THR A 167 -3.51 4.03 18.39
N MET A 168 -2.25 4.48 18.51
CA MET A 168 -1.91 5.89 18.71
C MET A 168 -2.32 6.75 17.52
N VAL A 169 -2.04 6.28 16.30
CA VAL A 169 -2.48 6.98 15.09
C VAL A 169 -3.99 7.06 14.99
N TRP A 170 -4.73 6.03 15.41
CA TRP A 170 -6.18 6.11 15.49
C TRP A 170 -6.67 7.14 16.50
N SER A 171 -6.01 7.24 17.66
CA SER A 171 -6.33 8.27 18.66
C SER A 171 -6.11 9.68 18.10
N GLU A 172 -4.97 9.92 17.44
CA GLU A 172 -4.64 11.19 16.79
C GLU A 172 -5.64 11.54 15.69
N LEU A 173 -6.05 10.56 14.87
CA LEU A 173 -7.07 10.77 13.84
C LEU A 173 -8.46 11.06 14.44
N CYS A 174 -8.82 10.49 15.59
CA CYS A 174 -10.05 10.82 16.29
C CYS A 174 -10.05 12.23 16.91
N GLN A 175 -8.87 12.80 17.18
CA GLN A 175 -8.75 14.20 17.60
C GLN A 175 -8.92 15.17 16.44
N ARG A 176 -8.53 14.75 15.22
CA ARG A 176 -8.56 15.59 14.00
C ARG A 176 -9.85 15.44 13.19
N PHE A 177 -10.51 14.29 13.26
CA PHE A 177 -11.72 13.96 12.53
C PHE A 177 -12.78 13.39 13.48
N SER A 178 -14.05 13.43 13.06
CA SER A 178 -15.11 12.82 13.89
C SER A 178 -14.89 11.32 14.06
N THR A 179 -15.21 10.81 15.26
CA THR A 179 -15.10 9.38 15.60
C THR A 179 -15.79 8.50 14.54
N LYS A 180 -16.96 8.91 14.03
CA LYS A 180 -17.68 8.21 12.97
C LYS A 180 -16.83 8.06 11.69
N LYS A 181 -16.13 9.11 11.24
CA LYS A 181 -15.26 9.04 10.05
C LYS A 181 -14.10 8.07 10.24
N VAL A 182 -13.53 8.01 11.45
CA VAL A 182 -12.43 7.09 11.77
C VAL A 182 -12.92 5.65 11.83
N GLN A 183 -14.10 5.40 12.41
CA GLN A 183 -14.70 4.06 12.44
C GLN A 183 -15.05 3.54 11.05
N ILE A 184 -15.57 4.40 10.17
CA ILE A 184 -15.80 4.04 8.75
C ILE A 184 -14.49 3.62 8.09
N ALA A 185 -13.41 4.38 8.29
CA ALA A 185 -12.10 4.04 7.71
C ALA A 185 -11.56 2.69 8.22
N LYS A 186 -11.72 2.40 9.52
CA LYS A 186 -11.37 1.10 10.09
C LYS A 186 -12.19 -0.04 9.46
N ALA A 187 -13.48 0.18 9.23
CA ALA A 187 -14.35 -0.80 8.58
C ALA A 187 -13.95 -1.03 7.11
N GLU A 188 -13.63 0.03 6.36
CA GLU A 188 -13.13 -0.07 4.97
C GLU A 188 -11.83 -0.88 4.89
N ILE A 189 -10.93 -0.69 5.86
CA ILE A 189 -9.68 -1.47 5.95
C ILE A 189 -9.98 -2.96 6.19
N ILE A 190 -10.92 -3.29 7.08
CA ILE A 190 -11.31 -4.67 7.36
C ILE A 190 -11.95 -5.31 6.12
N ASP A 191 -12.84 -4.59 5.44
CA ASP A 191 -13.46 -5.04 4.20
C ASP A 191 -12.42 -5.32 3.10
N MET A 192 -11.46 -4.41 2.92
CA MET A 192 -10.33 -4.58 2.02
C MET A 192 -9.50 -5.84 2.33
N ILE A 193 -9.22 -6.10 3.61
CA ILE A 193 -8.52 -7.31 4.06
C ILE A 193 -9.33 -8.56 3.70
N ASN A 194 -10.62 -8.59 4.03
CA ASN A 194 -11.50 -9.72 3.74
C ASN A 194 -11.56 -10.02 2.24
N LYS A 195 -11.78 -8.99 1.41
CA LYS A 195 -11.81 -9.12 -0.06
C LYS A 195 -10.49 -9.61 -0.63
N THR A 196 -9.36 -9.16 -0.06
CA THR A 196 -8.03 -9.62 -0.45
C THR A 196 -7.85 -11.11 -0.13
N VAL A 197 -8.22 -11.53 1.09
CA VAL A 197 -8.16 -12.94 1.50
C VAL A 197 -9.06 -13.81 0.62
N LEU A 198 -10.29 -13.38 0.36
CA LEU A 198 -11.22 -14.11 -0.51
C LEU A 198 -10.71 -14.24 -1.95
N ALA A 199 -10.02 -13.23 -2.46
CA ALA A 199 -9.44 -13.26 -3.80
C ALA A 199 -8.32 -14.31 -3.95
N ILE A 200 -7.54 -14.54 -2.90
CA ILE A 200 -6.42 -15.51 -2.91
C ILE A 200 -6.82 -16.90 -2.39
N LEU A 201 -7.96 -17.02 -1.70
CA LEU A 201 -8.40 -18.24 -1.02
C LEU A 201 -8.45 -19.48 -1.93
N PRO A 202 -8.96 -19.43 -3.18
CA PRO A 202 -8.99 -20.62 -4.03
C PRO A 202 -7.59 -21.19 -4.29
N GLU A 203 -6.63 -20.31 -4.59
CA GLU A 203 -5.23 -20.69 -4.84
C GLU A 203 -4.58 -21.27 -3.58
N LEU A 204 -4.77 -20.61 -2.43
CA LEU A 204 -4.27 -21.11 -1.14
C LEU A 204 -4.81 -22.50 -0.81
N ARG A 205 -6.09 -22.78 -1.10
CA ARG A 205 -6.69 -24.09 -0.86
C ARG A 205 -6.09 -25.18 -1.75
N VAL A 206 -5.85 -24.88 -3.02
CA VAL A 206 -5.22 -25.82 -3.97
C VAL A 206 -3.80 -26.15 -3.51
N GLN A 207 -3.00 -25.12 -3.19
CA GLN A 207 -1.64 -25.29 -2.70
C GLN A 207 -1.61 -26.10 -1.40
N TYR A 208 -2.43 -25.72 -0.42
CA TYR A 208 -2.54 -26.42 0.86
C TYR A 208 -2.95 -27.90 0.70
N ALA A 209 -3.90 -28.19 -0.18
CA ALA A 209 -4.32 -29.57 -0.46
C ALA A 209 -3.24 -30.39 -1.19
N SER A 210 -2.41 -29.74 -2.02
CA SER A 210 -1.33 -30.40 -2.76
C SER A 210 -0.13 -30.78 -1.88
N GLU A 211 0.12 -30.00 -0.83
CA GLU A 211 1.29 -30.17 0.04
C GLU A 211 1.03 -31.06 1.27
N LEU A 212 -0.24 -31.29 1.65
CA LEU A 212 -0.56 -32.04 2.85
C LEU A 212 -0.94 -33.50 2.60
N PRO A 213 -0.35 -34.45 3.35
CA PRO A 213 -0.79 -35.84 3.34
C PRO A 213 -2.25 -35.95 3.78
N ILE A 214 -3.02 -36.79 3.09
CA ILE A 214 -4.44 -37.12 3.39
C ILE A 214 -4.66 -37.52 4.87
N SER A 215 -3.60 -37.97 5.56
CA SER A 215 -3.60 -38.39 6.96
C SER A 215 -3.58 -37.27 8.00
N ARG A 216 -3.36 -36.00 7.64
CA ARG A 216 -3.40 -34.85 8.57
C ARG A 216 -4.51 -33.87 8.18
N LYS A 217 -5.74 -34.17 8.61
CA LYS A 217 -6.94 -33.34 8.35
C LYS A 217 -6.98 -32.00 9.11
N GLN A 218 -6.05 -31.73 10.02
CA GLN A 218 -6.00 -30.48 10.77
C GLN A 218 -4.54 -30.06 10.98
N THR A 219 -4.04 -29.20 10.11
CA THR A 219 -2.86 -28.39 10.39
C THR A 219 -3.25 -26.94 10.25
N GLN A 220 -3.06 -26.16 11.32
CA GLN A 220 -3.24 -24.72 11.27
C GLN A 220 -2.06 -24.14 10.47
N CYS A 221 -2.26 -23.86 9.19
CA CYS A 221 -1.32 -23.04 8.44
C CYS A 221 -1.59 -21.58 8.81
N PHE A 222 -0.56 -20.91 9.31
CA PHE A 222 -0.62 -19.48 9.55
C PHE A 222 0.25 -18.71 8.57
N GLN A 223 -0.31 -17.63 8.03
CA GLN A 223 0.42 -16.65 7.24
C GLN A 223 0.14 -15.29 7.84
N VAL A 224 1.22 -14.55 8.15
CA VAL A 224 1.13 -13.15 8.56
C VAL A 224 1.14 -12.32 7.30
N LEU A 225 -0.02 -11.80 6.92
CA LEU A 225 -0.11 -10.86 5.81
C LEU A 225 0.09 -9.44 6.34
N ASN A 226 1.02 -8.74 5.72
CA ASN A 226 1.35 -7.35 5.99
C ASN A 226 0.69 -6.47 4.92
N THR A 227 -0.43 -5.83 5.24
CA THR A 227 -1.03 -4.85 4.33
C THR A 227 -0.44 -3.47 4.57
N ASP A 228 0.15 -2.89 3.52
CA ASP A 228 0.48 -1.47 3.50
C ASP A 228 -0.71 -0.73 2.93
N SER A 229 -1.27 0.23 3.66
CA SER A 229 -2.33 1.09 3.11
C SER A 229 -2.03 2.57 3.29
N SER A 230 -2.44 3.34 2.29
CA SER A 230 -2.43 4.80 2.33
C SER A 230 -3.84 5.28 2.02
N ARG A 231 -4.31 6.28 2.78
CA ARG A 231 -5.58 6.94 2.50
C ARG A 231 -5.30 8.15 1.64
N SER A 232 -6.15 8.45 0.66
CA SER A 232 -6.10 9.73 -0.05
C SER A 232 -7.05 10.73 0.60
N GLU A 233 -6.69 12.02 0.66
CA GLU A 233 -7.58 13.04 1.27
C GLU A 233 -8.95 13.03 0.57
N GLY A 234 -10.01 12.80 1.34
CA GLY A 234 -11.38 12.73 0.82
C GLY A 234 -11.74 11.44 0.05
N ARG A 235 -10.86 10.42 0.03
CA ARG A 235 -11.10 9.13 -0.66
C ARG A 235 -10.91 7.92 0.28
N HIS A 236 -11.27 6.73 -0.23
CA HIS A 236 -11.16 5.44 0.44
C HIS A 236 -9.69 5.03 0.71
N CYS A 237 -9.49 4.15 1.69
CA CYS A 237 -8.20 3.50 1.92
C CYS A 237 -7.77 2.68 0.68
N LYS A 238 -6.48 2.72 0.34
CA LYS A 238 -5.93 1.96 -0.79
C LYS A 238 -4.88 0.95 -0.30
N LEU A 239 -5.00 -0.29 -0.75
CA LEU A 239 -4.00 -1.34 -0.57
C LEU A 239 -2.79 -1.06 -1.48
N LEU A 240 -1.60 -1.04 -0.89
CA LEU A 240 -0.34 -0.80 -1.58
C LEU A 240 0.39 -2.11 -1.88
N ILE A 241 0.55 -2.97 -0.87
CA ILE A 241 1.28 -4.24 -0.93
C ILE A 241 0.69 -5.20 0.11
N LEU A 242 0.63 -6.48 -0.23
CA LEU A 242 0.46 -7.61 0.68
C LEU A 242 1.83 -8.30 0.78
N ASN A 243 2.46 -8.33 1.96
CA ASN A 243 3.72 -9.09 2.17
C ASN A 243 3.50 -10.28 3.08
#